data_AF-A0A9D0DHU3-F1
#
_entry.id   AF-A0A9D0DHU3-F1
#
_cell.length_a   1.000
_cell.length_b   1.000
_cell.length_c   1.000
_cell.angle_alpha   90.00
_cell.angle_beta   90.00
_cell.angle_gamma   90.00
#
_symmetry.space_group_name_H-M   'P 1'
#
loop_
_entity.id
_entity.type
_entity.pdbx_description
1 polymer ?
#
loop_
_entity_poly.entity_id
_entity_poly.type
_entity_poly.pdbx_seq_one_letter_code
_entity_poly.pdbx_strand_id
1 'polypeptide(L)'
;MERPEPEQSSRAKKSSLVPIILVSLFLCATLAGLWLFLAPSNPLERSANRQDQAAQAMGKPSASSTPTQKAATTTDNSSTENDATAPIVDHPKPPAGETTPATGQPEEKVQRCKALAARLHGFFSLLDNEEYFRQFKVGLPAQQYFLKLAKKLLSNPPVVSRETDDLYTMLKNMAHFFRVIGGRNITIIKTILDRERDTVEDVAADLYQWTTGPECDEPEFSFHAPIEQLYEYAGFFLNSISGRSYLFRRDSRSRLLVNYYAILLVNEANKEGDNRYGIDLRALIPRAIDEIEHSNQLIYKEKYLDTLYGLMEKYPQKSTISRSGVPDDSGPEWKKADPPVRKAGSLHQG
;
A
#
# COMPACT_ATOMS: atom_id res chain seq x y z
N MET A 1 93.50 -21.49 22.90
CA MET A 1 92.74 -22.75 23.03
C MET A 1 91.39 -22.40 23.65
N GLU A 2 90.34 -22.62 22.86
CA GLU A 2 88.90 -22.74 23.13
C GLU A 2 88.14 -21.87 24.16
N ARG A 3 87.06 -21.27 23.63
CA ARG A 3 85.84 -20.79 24.31
C ARG A 3 85.04 -22.02 24.84
N PRO A 4 84.18 -21.87 25.87
CA PRO A 4 82.76 -21.69 25.55
C PRO A 4 81.98 -20.72 26.47
N GLU A 5 80.93 -20.13 25.88
CA GLU A 5 79.75 -19.49 26.49
C GLU A 5 78.71 -20.55 26.95
N PRO A 6 77.47 -20.22 27.40
CA PRO A 6 76.98 -19.25 28.39
C PRO A 6 75.94 -19.91 29.36
N GLU A 7 75.35 -19.19 30.32
CA GLU A 7 73.99 -19.53 30.80
C GLU A 7 73.21 -18.31 31.32
N GLN A 8 72.13 -17.97 30.59
CA GLN A 8 71.10 -17.01 30.97
C GLN A 8 69.99 -17.75 31.75
N SER A 9 69.59 -17.25 32.92
CA SER A 9 68.32 -17.66 33.56
C SER A 9 67.37 -16.47 33.69
N SER A 10 66.15 -16.68 33.20
CA SER A 10 65.05 -15.74 33.10
C SER A 10 64.22 -15.73 34.39
N ARG A 11 64.06 -14.56 35.01
CA ARG A 11 63.15 -14.36 36.15
C ARG A 11 61.85 -13.71 35.68
N ALA A 12 60.81 -14.54 35.55
CA ALA A 12 59.46 -14.13 35.19
C ALA A 12 58.86 -13.17 36.25
N LYS A 13 58.43 -11.98 35.81
CA LYS A 13 57.65 -11.01 36.61
C LYS A 13 56.19 -11.48 36.71
N LYS A 14 55.75 -11.88 37.90
CA LYS A 14 54.31 -12.02 38.25
C LYS A 14 53.67 -10.64 38.24
N SER A 15 52.90 -10.30 37.20
CA SER A 15 52.04 -9.11 37.22
C SER A 15 50.82 -9.39 38.09
N SER A 16 50.59 -8.52 39.07
CA SER A 16 49.39 -8.55 39.90
C SER A 16 48.17 -8.22 39.04
N LEU A 17 47.17 -9.10 39.02
CA LEU A 17 45.92 -8.99 38.24
C LEU A 17 44.88 -8.05 38.88
N VAL A 18 45.15 -7.55 40.09
CA VAL A 18 44.24 -6.69 40.86
C VAL A 18 43.83 -5.38 40.14
N PRO A 19 44.74 -4.62 39.46
CA PRO A 19 44.32 -3.40 38.77
C PRO A 19 43.46 -3.67 37.53
N ILE A 20 43.57 -4.86 36.90
CA ILE A 20 42.77 -5.21 35.71
C ILE A 20 41.32 -5.50 36.12
N ILE A 21 41.11 -6.14 37.27
CA ILE A 21 39.76 -6.45 37.78
C ILE A 21 39.02 -5.17 38.22
N LEU A 22 39.73 -4.21 38.83
CA LEU A 22 39.13 -2.93 39.23
C LEU A 22 38.73 -2.08 38.02
N VAL A 23 39.53 -2.07 36.95
CA VAL A 23 39.18 -1.37 35.71
C VAL A 23 38.00 -2.03 35.00
N SER A 24 37.90 -3.37 34.98
CA SER A 24 36.75 -4.05 34.37
C SER A 24 35.44 -3.81 35.12
N LEU A 25 35.47 -3.79 36.46
CA LEU A 25 34.26 -3.52 37.26
C LEU A 25 33.75 -2.09 37.06
N PHE A 26 34.67 -1.11 36.97
CA PHE A 26 34.30 0.28 36.73
C PHE A 26 33.69 0.47 35.33
N LEU A 27 34.20 -0.24 34.31
CA LEU A 27 33.67 -0.19 32.94
C LEU A 27 32.28 -0.84 32.84
N CYS A 28 32.03 -1.92 33.57
CA CYS A 28 30.70 -2.56 33.60
C CYS A 28 29.65 -1.68 34.30
N ALA A 29 30.02 -0.99 35.38
CA ALA A 29 29.10 -0.11 36.12
C ALA A 29 28.68 1.12 35.30
N THR A 30 29.60 1.71 34.52
CA THR A 30 29.29 2.85 33.65
C THR A 30 28.44 2.45 32.45
N LEU A 31 28.67 1.28 31.85
CA LEU A 31 27.84 0.75 30.77
C LEU A 31 26.41 0.40 31.25
N ALA A 32 26.26 -0.13 32.47
CA ALA A 32 24.94 -0.39 33.05
C ALA A 32 24.17 0.91 33.38
N GLY A 33 24.85 1.93 33.91
CA GLY A 33 24.26 3.24 34.15
C GLY A 33 23.81 3.95 32.86
N LEU A 34 24.62 3.85 31.79
CA LEU A 34 24.28 4.42 30.49
C LEU A 34 23.09 3.70 29.83
N TRP A 35 22.97 2.38 30.02
CA TRP A 35 21.85 1.57 29.52
C TRP A 35 20.53 1.91 30.23
N LEU A 36 20.56 2.14 31.54
CA LEU A 36 19.36 2.54 32.31
C LEU A 36 18.91 3.97 32.01
N PHE A 37 19.83 4.89 31.69
CA PHE A 37 19.51 6.30 31.41
C PHE A 37 19.02 6.53 29.97
N LEU A 38 19.41 5.68 29.01
CA LEU A 38 19.01 5.78 27.60
C LEU A 38 17.87 4.82 27.21
N ALA A 39 17.42 3.93 28.10
CA ALA A 39 16.26 3.07 27.86
C ALA A 39 14.95 3.89 27.89
N PRO A 40 14.18 3.97 26.79
CA PRO A 40 12.86 4.58 26.82
C PRO A 40 11.90 3.77 27.70
N SER A 41 11.26 4.46 28.64
CA SER A 41 10.29 3.94 29.61
C SER A 41 9.18 3.11 28.96
N ASN A 42 8.95 1.91 29.50
CA ASN A 42 7.91 0.97 29.06
C ASN A 42 6.50 1.60 29.08
N PRO A 43 5.69 1.44 28.02
CA PRO A 43 4.31 1.95 27.92
C PRO A 43 3.26 1.10 28.67
N LEU A 44 3.66 0.14 29.51
CA LEU A 44 2.77 -0.87 30.09
C LEU A 44 1.87 -0.37 31.24
N GLU A 45 2.12 0.81 31.81
CA GLU A 45 1.19 1.41 32.79
C GLU A 45 0.05 2.22 32.17
N ARG A 46 0.16 2.65 30.90
CA ARG A 46 -0.91 3.42 30.24
C ARG A 46 -2.12 2.57 29.80
N SER A 47 -1.95 1.26 29.67
CA SER A 47 -3.01 0.34 29.26
C SER A 47 -3.97 -0.02 30.39
N ALA A 48 -3.50 -0.10 31.64
CA ALA A 48 -4.36 -0.46 32.77
C ALA A 48 -5.42 0.63 33.05
N ASN A 49 -5.03 1.91 32.96
CA ASN A 49 -5.92 3.03 33.30
C ASN A 49 -6.98 3.37 32.22
N ARG A 50 -6.84 2.86 30.98
CA ARG A 50 -7.84 3.06 29.91
C ARG A 50 -8.97 2.03 29.93
N GLN A 51 -8.74 0.85 30.49
CA GLN A 51 -9.76 -0.19 30.56
C GLN A 51 -10.84 0.11 31.62
N ASP A 52 -10.47 0.78 32.71
CA ASP A 52 -11.43 1.18 33.76
C ASP A 52 -12.35 2.34 33.32
N GLN A 53 -11.87 3.24 32.45
CA GLN A 53 -12.70 4.34 31.93
C GLN A 53 -13.67 3.92 30.82
N ALA A 54 -13.35 2.87 30.04
CA ALA A 54 -14.25 2.34 29.02
C ALA A 54 -15.42 1.52 29.63
N ALA A 55 -15.24 0.93 30.81
CA ALA A 55 -16.27 0.15 31.49
C ALA A 55 -17.35 1.01 32.18
N GLN A 56 -17.09 2.29 32.47
CA GLN A 56 -18.05 3.19 33.13
C GLN A 56 -18.94 4.00 32.17
N ALA A 57 -18.68 3.97 30.86
CA ALA A 57 -19.41 4.77 29.87
C ALA A 57 -20.61 4.06 29.22
N MET A 58 -20.84 2.76 29.48
CA MET A 58 -21.99 2.02 28.95
C MET A 58 -23.01 1.74 30.05
N GLY A 59 -23.87 2.72 30.33
CA GLY A 59 -24.92 2.55 31.33
C GLY A 59 -25.92 3.71 31.43
N LYS A 60 -26.62 4.07 30.33
CA LYS A 60 -28.05 4.48 30.32
C LYS A 60 -28.48 5.09 28.97
N PRO A 61 -29.68 4.75 28.45
CA PRO A 61 -30.28 5.43 27.30
C PRO A 61 -31.19 6.58 27.75
N SER A 62 -31.24 7.68 26.99
CA SER A 62 -32.32 8.67 27.08
C SER A 62 -32.56 9.36 25.74
N ALA A 63 -33.84 9.67 25.52
CA ALA A 63 -34.50 9.90 24.25
C ALA A 63 -34.50 11.36 23.74
N SER A 64 -34.74 11.47 22.43
CA SER A 64 -35.60 12.43 21.69
C SER A 64 -35.55 13.94 21.99
N SER A 65 -35.32 14.74 20.94
CA SER A 65 -36.34 15.70 20.46
C SER A 65 -35.93 16.42 19.15
N THR A 66 -36.84 16.42 18.17
CA THR A 66 -36.92 17.37 17.03
C THR A 66 -37.89 18.50 17.40
N PRO A 67 -37.76 19.72 16.82
CA PRO A 67 -38.88 20.29 16.04
C PRO A 67 -38.40 21.12 14.81
N THR A 68 -38.93 20.90 13.60
CA THR A 68 -40.15 21.47 12.97
C THR A 68 -39.90 22.73 12.13
N GLN A 69 -40.45 22.66 10.90
CA GLN A 69 -40.45 23.57 9.75
C GLN A 69 -40.99 24.98 10.00
N LYS A 70 -40.63 25.92 9.11
CA LYS A 70 -41.54 26.99 8.68
C LYS A 70 -41.30 27.41 7.22
N ALA A 71 -42.38 27.45 6.45
CA ALA A 71 -42.47 27.85 5.05
C ALA A 71 -42.56 29.38 4.88
N ALA A 72 -42.23 29.87 3.68
CA ALA A 72 -42.75 31.12 3.13
C ALA A 72 -42.81 31.05 1.59
N THR A 73 -43.89 31.61 1.06
CA THR A 73 -44.41 31.53 -0.31
C THR A 73 -44.13 32.85 -1.07
N THR A 74 -44.41 32.85 -2.38
CA THR A 74 -44.79 33.98 -3.28
C THR A 74 -43.60 34.80 -3.86
N THR A 75 -43.54 35.25 -5.13
CA THR A 75 -44.54 35.53 -6.18
C THR A 75 -43.87 35.72 -7.56
N ASP A 76 -44.56 35.29 -8.62
CA ASP A 76 -44.84 35.93 -9.93
C ASP A 76 -43.82 36.39 -11.01
N ASN A 77 -44.33 36.17 -12.23
CA ASN A 77 -44.16 36.86 -13.53
C ASN A 77 -42.95 36.52 -14.41
N SER A 78 -43.04 36.39 -15.74
CA SER A 78 -44.13 36.39 -16.73
C SER A 78 -43.49 36.15 -18.13
N SER A 79 -44.23 35.51 -19.05
CA SER A 79 -44.12 35.57 -20.54
C SER A 79 -42.86 34.97 -21.20
N THR A 80 -42.91 34.26 -22.35
CA THR A 80 -43.77 34.48 -23.52
C THR A 80 -43.89 33.19 -24.34
N GLU A 81 -45.09 32.99 -24.85
CA GLU A 81 -45.56 32.06 -25.87
C GLU A 81 -44.95 32.41 -27.25
N ASN A 82 -44.61 31.39 -28.05
CA ASN A 82 -44.73 31.44 -29.51
C ASN A 82 -44.71 30.02 -30.09
N ASP A 83 -45.84 29.70 -30.69
CA ASP A 83 -46.16 28.53 -31.50
C ASP A 83 -45.76 28.80 -32.97
N ALA A 84 -45.19 27.81 -33.68
CA ALA A 84 -45.30 27.63 -35.13
C ALA A 84 -44.41 26.47 -35.65
N THR A 85 -45.12 25.39 -35.99
CA THR A 85 -44.98 24.38 -37.06
C THR A 85 -43.81 24.45 -38.07
N ALA A 86 -43.32 23.24 -38.38
CA ALA A 86 -42.22 22.79 -39.24
C ALA A 86 -42.14 23.31 -40.70
N PRO A 87 -40.99 23.05 -41.36
CA PRO A 87 -41.03 22.05 -42.43
C PRO A 87 -39.87 21.03 -42.41
N ILE A 88 -40.20 19.84 -42.90
CA ILE A 88 -39.35 18.68 -43.17
C ILE A 88 -38.44 18.99 -44.37
N VAL A 89 -37.12 18.78 -44.23
CA VAL A 89 -36.19 18.61 -45.35
C VAL A 89 -35.22 17.48 -45.04
N ASP A 90 -35.22 16.51 -45.94
CA ASP A 90 -34.41 15.29 -45.99
C ASP A 90 -32.91 15.54 -46.26
N HIS A 91 -32.12 14.51 -45.97
CA HIS A 91 -30.71 14.23 -46.33
C HIS A 91 -29.65 14.39 -45.21
N PRO A 92 -28.57 13.60 -45.22
CA PRO A 92 -28.53 12.14 -45.26
C PRO A 92 -27.63 11.57 -44.13
N LYS A 93 -27.96 10.35 -43.71
CA LYS A 93 -27.21 9.51 -42.75
C LYS A 93 -25.73 9.34 -43.14
N PRO A 94 -24.75 9.71 -42.30
CA PRO A 94 -23.40 9.18 -42.36
C PRO A 94 -23.35 7.79 -41.70
N PRO A 95 -22.52 6.88 -42.20
CA PRO A 95 -22.60 5.47 -41.85
C PRO A 95 -22.17 5.21 -40.40
N ALA A 96 -22.81 4.20 -39.83
CA ALA A 96 -22.39 3.55 -38.59
C ALA A 96 -20.93 3.10 -38.75
N GLY A 97 -20.02 3.85 -38.12
CA GLY A 97 -18.66 3.40 -37.88
C GLY A 97 -18.72 2.32 -36.82
N GLU A 98 -18.60 1.08 -37.24
CA GLU A 98 -18.22 -0.05 -36.40
C GLU A 98 -17.03 0.37 -35.54
N THR A 99 -17.25 0.50 -34.23
CA THR A 99 -16.16 0.65 -33.27
C THR A 99 -15.48 -0.71 -33.18
N THR A 100 -14.62 -0.96 -34.15
CA THR A 100 -13.67 -2.06 -34.11
C THR A 100 -12.77 -1.81 -32.90
N PRO A 101 -12.54 -2.79 -32.02
CA PRO A 101 -11.61 -2.63 -30.91
C PRO A 101 -10.24 -2.28 -31.48
N ALA A 102 -9.71 -1.12 -31.10
CA ALA A 102 -8.37 -0.70 -31.46
C ALA A 102 -7.38 -1.75 -30.91
N THR A 103 -6.92 -2.62 -31.79
CA THR A 103 -5.79 -3.48 -31.54
C THR A 103 -4.58 -2.56 -31.59
N GLY A 104 -4.09 -2.12 -30.42
CA GLY A 104 -2.97 -1.19 -30.33
C GLY A 104 -1.81 -1.65 -31.20
N GLN A 105 -1.29 -0.76 -32.05
CA GLN A 105 -0.24 -1.11 -33.00
C GLN A 105 1.02 -1.57 -32.25
N PRO A 106 1.81 -2.51 -32.81
CA PRO A 106 3.05 -3.00 -32.18
C PRO A 106 4.02 -1.89 -31.76
N GLU A 107 4.05 -0.78 -32.51
CA GLU A 107 4.88 0.38 -32.20
C GLU A 107 4.46 1.10 -30.91
N GLU A 108 3.16 1.23 -30.64
CA GLU A 108 2.63 1.87 -29.42
C GLU A 108 2.98 1.05 -28.17
N LYS A 109 2.87 -0.29 -28.26
CA LYS A 109 3.27 -1.20 -27.19
C LYS A 109 4.75 -1.03 -26.84
N VAL A 110 5.62 -1.05 -27.85
CA VAL A 110 7.08 -0.91 -27.65
C VAL A 110 7.41 0.43 -27.00
N GLN A 111 6.81 1.53 -27.45
CA GLN A 111 7.05 2.84 -26.85
C GLN A 111 6.57 2.92 -25.41
N ARG A 112 5.43 2.30 -25.10
CA ARG A 112 4.92 2.22 -23.72
C ARG A 112 5.88 1.44 -22.81
N CYS A 113 6.39 0.29 -23.25
CA CYS A 113 7.35 -0.50 -22.48
C CYS A 113 8.63 0.30 -22.20
N LYS A 114 9.22 0.92 -23.23
CA LYS A 114 10.41 1.79 -23.09
C LYS A 114 10.19 2.93 -22.10
N ALA A 115 9.06 3.64 -22.22
CA ALA A 115 8.76 4.75 -21.32
C ALA A 115 8.61 4.28 -19.87
N LEU A 116 8.02 3.11 -19.65
CA LEU A 116 7.83 2.54 -18.32
C LEU A 116 9.16 2.06 -17.70
N ALA A 117 9.98 1.35 -18.48
CA ALA A 117 11.31 0.93 -18.08
C ALA A 117 12.19 2.13 -17.70
N ALA A 118 12.16 3.19 -18.51
CA ALA A 118 12.92 4.41 -18.26
C ALA A 118 12.50 5.11 -16.96
N ARG A 119 11.20 5.19 -16.64
CA ARG A 119 10.72 5.78 -15.37
C ARG A 119 11.15 4.95 -14.16
N LEU A 120 10.98 3.63 -14.22
CA LEU A 120 11.40 2.73 -13.14
C LEU A 120 12.92 2.76 -12.93
N HIS A 121 13.69 2.69 -14.01
CA HIS A 121 15.14 2.82 -13.97
C HIS A 121 15.58 4.19 -13.42
N GLY A 122 14.90 5.26 -13.84
CA GLY A 122 15.14 6.62 -13.37
C GLY A 122 14.94 6.77 -11.86
N PHE A 123 13.88 6.18 -11.30
CA PHE A 123 13.65 6.16 -9.85
C PHE A 123 14.79 5.47 -9.10
N PHE A 124 15.23 4.29 -9.54
CA PHE A 124 16.35 3.61 -8.87
C PHE A 124 17.67 4.36 -9.04
N SER A 125 17.91 4.98 -10.19
CA SER A 125 19.08 5.82 -10.43
C SER A 125 19.09 7.06 -9.55
N LEU A 126 17.92 7.63 -9.24
CA LEU A 126 17.79 8.69 -8.24
C LEU A 126 18.22 8.19 -6.86
N LEU A 127 17.70 7.03 -6.41
CA LEU A 127 18.07 6.46 -5.12
C LEU A 127 19.58 6.23 -4.95
N ASP A 128 20.29 5.85 -6.02
CA ASP A 128 21.74 5.65 -5.98
C ASP A 128 22.52 6.94 -5.63
N ASN A 129 21.94 8.11 -5.89
CA ASN A 129 22.54 9.41 -5.60
C ASN A 129 22.13 9.98 -4.23
N GLU A 130 21.05 9.46 -3.64
CA GLU A 130 20.50 9.98 -2.38
C GLU A 130 21.35 9.60 -1.16
N GLU A 131 21.64 10.60 -0.31
CA GLU A 131 22.48 10.41 0.89
C GLU A 131 21.87 9.38 1.85
N TYR A 132 20.55 9.44 2.03
CA TYR A 132 19.82 8.56 2.94
C TYR A 132 19.83 7.09 2.48
N PHE A 133 20.09 6.81 1.20
CA PHE A 133 20.30 5.45 0.68
C PHE A 133 21.78 5.06 0.76
N ARG A 134 22.69 5.94 0.34
CA ARG A 134 24.14 5.69 0.32
C ARG A 134 24.72 5.37 1.70
N GLN A 135 24.20 5.98 2.77
CA GLN A 135 24.61 5.68 4.15
C GLN A 135 24.49 4.19 4.51
N PHE A 136 23.59 3.45 3.85
CA PHE A 136 23.40 2.03 4.11
C PHE A 136 24.48 1.15 3.50
N LYS A 137 25.35 1.66 2.61
CA LYS A 137 26.50 0.92 2.03
C LYS A 137 26.09 -0.47 1.53
N VAL A 138 25.05 -0.55 0.70
CA VAL A 138 24.49 -1.83 0.21
C VAL A 138 25.40 -2.53 -0.80
N GLY A 139 26.34 -1.81 -1.42
CA GLY A 139 27.35 -2.37 -2.32
C GLY A 139 26.82 -2.78 -3.71
N LEU A 140 25.56 -2.46 -4.02
CA LEU A 140 24.90 -2.72 -5.29
C LEU A 140 24.13 -1.46 -5.71
N PRO A 141 23.95 -1.21 -7.02
CA PRO A 141 22.99 -0.23 -7.51
C PRO A 141 21.58 -0.54 -6.97
N ALA A 142 20.80 0.50 -6.70
CA ALA A 142 19.50 0.41 -6.04
C ALA A 142 18.56 -0.55 -6.77
N GLN A 143 18.50 -0.46 -8.10
CA GLN A 143 17.68 -1.36 -8.90
C GLN A 143 18.06 -2.82 -8.66
N GLN A 144 19.33 -3.17 -8.82
CA GLN A 144 19.81 -4.54 -8.62
C GLN A 144 19.56 -5.03 -7.19
N TYR A 145 19.76 -4.15 -6.22
CA TYR A 145 19.51 -4.42 -4.81
C TYR A 145 18.03 -4.74 -4.55
N PHE A 146 17.09 -3.90 -4.99
CA PHE A 146 15.66 -4.13 -4.78
C PHE A 146 15.12 -5.30 -5.59
N LEU A 147 15.56 -5.50 -6.83
CA LEU A 147 15.19 -6.66 -7.62
C LEU A 147 15.65 -7.97 -6.98
N LYS A 148 16.82 -7.99 -6.33
CA LYS A 148 17.28 -9.14 -5.54
C LYS A 148 16.37 -9.41 -4.34
N LEU A 149 15.90 -8.37 -3.64
CA LEU A 149 14.95 -8.52 -2.54
C LEU A 149 13.58 -9.01 -3.01
N ALA A 150 13.07 -8.44 -4.11
CA ALA A 150 11.82 -8.84 -4.74
C ALA A 150 11.85 -10.33 -5.13
N LYS A 151 12.91 -10.76 -5.84
CA LYS A 151 13.12 -12.19 -6.18
C LYS A 151 13.15 -13.09 -4.94
N LYS A 152 13.79 -12.65 -3.85
CA LYS A 152 13.82 -13.40 -2.58
C LYS A 152 12.43 -13.54 -1.95
N LEU A 153 11.64 -12.47 -1.95
CA LEU A 153 10.26 -12.47 -1.45
C LEU A 153 9.36 -13.37 -2.29
N LEU A 154 9.43 -13.23 -3.62
CA LEU A 154 8.64 -14.01 -4.56
C LEU A 154 8.95 -15.52 -4.46
N SER A 155 10.22 -15.88 -4.24
CA SER A 155 10.63 -17.28 -4.03
C SER A 155 10.30 -17.83 -2.63
N ASN A 156 9.79 -16.99 -1.73
CA ASN A 156 9.42 -17.37 -0.35
C ASN A 156 8.08 -16.71 0.00
N PRO A 157 6.94 -17.17 -0.57
CA PRO A 157 5.64 -16.60 -0.25
C PRO A 157 5.22 -16.94 1.19
N PRO A 158 4.41 -16.08 1.84
CA PRO A 158 3.79 -16.38 3.13
C PRO A 158 2.67 -17.42 2.96
N VAL A 159 2.21 -18.02 4.07
CA VAL A 159 1.04 -18.91 4.04
C VAL A 159 -0.24 -18.09 4.07
N VAL A 160 -1.11 -18.22 3.06
CA VAL A 160 -2.34 -17.40 2.98
C VAL A 160 -3.54 -18.08 3.65
N SER A 161 -3.78 -19.34 3.31
CA SER A 161 -4.91 -20.12 3.83
C SER A 161 -4.50 -20.95 5.04
N ARG A 162 -5.45 -21.16 5.97
CA ARG A 162 -5.24 -22.02 7.15
C ARG A 162 -4.08 -21.59 8.05
N GLU A 163 -3.70 -20.31 8.04
CA GLU A 163 -2.59 -19.83 8.89
C GLU A 163 -2.89 -19.94 10.40
N THR A 164 -4.17 -20.04 10.77
CA THR A 164 -4.65 -20.14 12.15
C THR A 164 -4.73 -21.58 12.66
N ASP A 165 -4.48 -22.56 11.79
CA ASP A 165 -4.55 -23.97 12.16
C ASP A 165 -3.45 -24.37 13.13
N ASP A 166 -2.28 -23.72 13.03
CA ASP A 166 -1.17 -23.95 13.92
C ASP A 166 -0.45 -22.65 14.30
N LEU A 167 -0.12 -22.53 15.59
CA LEU A 167 0.52 -21.35 16.16
C LEU A 167 1.88 -21.06 15.49
N TYR A 168 2.60 -22.09 15.05
CA TYR A 168 3.92 -21.92 14.45
C TYR A 168 3.84 -21.23 13.09
N THR A 169 2.90 -21.62 12.23
CA THR A 169 2.63 -20.98 10.93
C THR A 169 2.19 -19.54 11.12
N MET A 170 1.27 -19.28 12.07
CA MET A 170 0.85 -17.91 12.39
C MET A 170 2.05 -17.04 12.82
N LEU A 171 2.89 -17.52 13.74
CA LEU A 171 4.10 -16.78 14.18
C LEU A 171 5.12 -16.61 13.06
N LYS A 172 5.29 -17.62 12.19
CA LYS A 172 6.16 -17.55 11.01
C LYS A 172 5.67 -16.46 10.04
N ASN A 173 4.37 -16.40 9.77
CA ASN A 173 3.75 -15.38 8.94
C ASN A 173 3.90 -13.98 9.56
N MET A 174 3.68 -13.82 10.87
CA MET A 174 3.84 -12.53 11.57
C MET A 174 5.26 -11.96 11.50
N ALA A 175 6.27 -12.81 11.27
CA ALA A 175 7.67 -12.44 11.11
C ALA A 175 8.18 -12.60 9.66
N HIS A 176 7.30 -12.87 8.69
CA HIS A 176 7.63 -13.20 7.30
C HIS A 176 8.71 -12.31 6.68
N PHE A 177 8.46 -11.00 6.55
CA PHE A 177 9.40 -10.09 5.91
C PHE A 177 10.75 -10.03 6.65
N PHE A 178 10.74 -10.08 7.98
CA PHE A 178 11.98 -10.04 8.75
C PHE A 178 12.79 -11.33 8.54
N ARG A 179 12.13 -12.48 8.44
CA ARG A 179 12.77 -13.77 8.19
C ARG A 179 13.30 -13.87 6.76
N VAL A 180 12.53 -13.41 5.77
CA VAL A 180 12.90 -13.53 4.36
C VAL A 180 13.95 -12.50 3.98
N ILE A 181 13.70 -11.20 4.17
CA ILE A 181 14.62 -10.15 3.72
C ILE A 181 15.50 -9.57 4.82
N GLY A 182 15.23 -9.81 6.10
CA GLY A 182 16.08 -9.32 7.20
C GLY A 182 15.78 -7.88 7.63
N GLY A 183 16.08 -7.58 8.90
CA GLY A 183 15.79 -6.28 9.53
C GLY A 183 16.49 -5.08 8.90
N ARG A 184 17.75 -5.25 8.43
CA ARG A 184 18.48 -4.18 7.73
C ARG A 184 17.75 -3.74 6.46
N ASN A 185 17.26 -4.71 5.68
CA ASN A 185 16.59 -4.42 4.41
C ASN A 185 15.20 -3.82 4.66
N ILE A 186 14.49 -4.25 5.71
CA ILE A 186 13.26 -3.60 6.17
C ILE A 186 13.52 -2.14 6.54
N THR A 187 14.62 -1.85 7.24
CA THR A 187 14.97 -0.48 7.62
C THR A 187 15.22 0.39 6.41
N ILE A 188 15.96 -0.12 5.41
CA ILE A 188 16.20 0.56 4.13
C ILE A 188 14.88 0.88 3.40
N ILE A 189 14.00 -0.12 3.25
CA ILE A 189 12.70 0.06 2.59
C ILE A 189 11.87 1.12 3.33
N LYS A 190 11.82 1.05 4.66
CA LYS A 190 11.10 2.05 5.46
C LYS A 190 11.65 3.46 5.27
N THR A 191 12.97 3.61 5.24
CA THR A 191 13.60 4.91 4.99
C THR A 191 13.22 5.45 3.62
N ILE A 192 13.26 4.63 2.57
CA ILE A 192 12.86 5.08 1.23
C ILE A 192 11.39 5.46 1.20
N LEU A 193 10.49 4.64 1.75
CA LEU A 193 9.06 4.97 1.81
C LEU A 193 8.76 6.27 2.58
N ASP A 194 9.60 6.64 3.54
CA ASP A 194 9.50 7.88 4.31
C ASP A 194 10.08 9.10 3.57
N ARG A 195 11.14 8.92 2.77
CA ARG A 195 11.80 10.01 2.03
C ARG A 195 11.19 10.26 0.65
N GLU A 196 10.80 9.20 -0.06
CA GLU A 196 10.21 9.21 -1.39
C GLU A 196 8.67 9.23 -1.34
N ARG A 197 8.15 9.99 -0.39
CA ARG A 197 6.72 10.02 -0.07
C ARG A 197 5.85 10.54 -1.21
N ASP A 198 6.39 11.43 -2.03
CA ASP A 198 5.66 12.08 -3.10
C ASP A 198 5.73 11.30 -4.42
N THR A 199 6.70 10.39 -4.54
CA THR A 199 6.93 9.57 -5.75
C THR A 199 6.43 8.13 -5.58
N VAL A 200 6.17 7.67 -4.35
CA VAL A 200 5.75 6.28 -4.07
C VAL A 200 4.49 5.85 -4.82
N GLU A 201 3.55 6.77 -5.04
CA GLU A 201 2.31 6.49 -5.77
C GLU A 201 2.58 6.26 -7.26
N ASP A 202 3.46 7.06 -7.87
CA ASP A 202 3.88 6.90 -9.26
C ASP A 202 4.65 5.60 -9.46
N VAL A 203 5.61 5.31 -8.58
CA VAL A 203 6.41 4.09 -8.64
C VAL A 203 5.54 2.85 -8.46
N ALA A 204 4.57 2.87 -7.54
CA ALA A 204 3.64 1.76 -7.37
C ALA A 204 2.75 1.55 -8.61
N ALA A 205 2.29 2.64 -9.24
CA ALA A 205 1.53 2.56 -10.47
C ALA A 205 2.35 2.03 -11.64
N ASP A 206 3.61 2.46 -11.76
CA ASP A 206 4.51 2.01 -12.80
C ASP A 206 4.90 0.53 -12.60
N LEU A 207 5.19 0.12 -11.36
CA LEU A 207 5.45 -1.29 -11.04
C LEU A 207 4.23 -2.17 -11.33
N TYR A 208 3.03 -1.75 -10.93
CA TYR A 208 1.81 -2.49 -11.24
C TYR A 208 1.63 -2.65 -12.75
N GLN A 209 1.70 -1.55 -13.50
CA GLN A 209 1.61 -1.58 -14.97
C GLN A 209 2.69 -2.43 -15.62
N TRP A 210 3.90 -2.46 -15.06
CA TRP A 210 4.99 -3.27 -15.58
C TRP A 210 4.69 -4.77 -15.36
N THR A 211 4.14 -5.12 -14.21
CA THR A 211 3.86 -6.52 -13.84
C THR A 211 2.60 -7.10 -14.46
N THR A 212 1.55 -6.29 -14.69
CA THR A 212 0.27 -6.75 -15.26
C THR A 212 0.05 -6.28 -16.69
N GLY A 213 0.99 -5.52 -17.24
CA GLY A 213 0.94 -5.01 -18.59
C GLY A 213 1.27 -6.08 -19.63
N PRO A 214 1.29 -5.71 -20.91
CA PRO A 214 1.78 -6.62 -21.94
C PRO A 214 3.24 -6.99 -21.65
N GLU A 215 3.65 -8.21 -22.01
CA GLU A 215 5.03 -8.65 -21.82
C GLU A 215 6.01 -7.63 -22.45
N CYS A 216 6.66 -6.87 -21.57
CA CYS A 216 7.69 -5.89 -21.88
C CYS A 216 9.04 -6.53 -21.59
N ASP A 217 10.00 -6.40 -22.50
CA ASP A 217 11.36 -6.91 -22.30
C ASP A 217 12.34 -5.80 -22.66
N GLU A 218 12.55 -4.88 -21.72
CA GLU A 218 13.46 -3.74 -21.90
C GLU A 218 14.73 -3.96 -21.06
N PRO A 219 15.92 -3.75 -21.65
CA PRO A 219 17.19 -4.02 -20.98
C PRO A 219 17.42 -3.15 -19.75
N GLU A 220 16.88 -1.93 -19.74
CA GLU A 220 16.98 -1.00 -18.61
C GLU A 220 16.25 -1.51 -17.36
N PHE A 221 15.21 -2.34 -17.52
CA PHE A 221 14.43 -2.88 -16.40
C PHE A 221 13.93 -4.31 -16.68
N SER A 222 14.80 -5.29 -16.45
CA SER A 222 14.52 -6.72 -16.68
C SER A 222 13.98 -7.44 -15.44
N PHE A 223 12.80 -7.02 -14.96
CA PHE A 223 12.13 -7.69 -13.84
C PHE A 223 10.72 -8.16 -14.21
N HIS A 224 10.50 -9.46 -14.12
CA HIS A 224 9.17 -10.06 -14.32
C HIS A 224 8.76 -10.78 -13.05
N ALA A 225 7.67 -10.34 -12.45
CA ALA A 225 7.04 -11.02 -11.34
C ALA A 225 5.80 -11.76 -11.86
N PRO A 226 5.78 -13.10 -11.82
CA PRO A 226 4.60 -13.85 -12.25
C PRO A 226 3.38 -13.45 -11.41
N ILE A 227 2.24 -13.23 -12.08
CA ILE A 227 0.98 -12.82 -11.44
C ILE A 227 0.62 -13.81 -10.32
N GLU A 228 0.82 -15.11 -10.53
CA GLU A 228 0.61 -16.16 -9.52
C GLU A 228 1.36 -15.89 -8.20
N GLN A 229 2.61 -15.41 -8.26
CA GLN A 229 3.43 -15.12 -7.08
C GLN A 229 3.05 -13.78 -6.44
N LEU A 230 2.63 -12.79 -7.24
CA LEU A 230 2.08 -11.54 -6.72
C LEU A 230 0.74 -11.76 -6.02
N TYR A 231 -0.07 -12.68 -6.54
CA TYR A 231 -1.35 -13.10 -5.97
C TYR A 231 -1.18 -13.70 -4.57
N GLU A 232 -0.09 -14.43 -4.29
CA GLU A 232 0.23 -14.91 -2.93
C GLU A 232 0.32 -13.75 -1.92
N TYR A 233 1.01 -12.67 -2.29
CA TYR A 233 1.12 -11.49 -1.44
C TYR A 233 -0.18 -10.70 -1.36
N ALA A 234 -0.94 -10.60 -2.45
CA ALA A 234 -2.26 -9.98 -2.43
C ALA A 234 -3.20 -10.71 -1.47
N GLY A 235 -3.26 -12.05 -1.55
CA GLY A 235 -4.03 -12.89 -0.65
C GLY A 235 -3.55 -12.80 0.80
N PHE A 236 -2.24 -12.76 1.02
CA PHE A 236 -1.69 -12.54 2.35
C PHE A 236 -2.17 -11.23 2.97
N PHE A 237 -2.06 -10.11 2.26
CA PHE A 237 -2.45 -8.81 2.80
C PHE A 237 -3.97 -8.68 3.03
N LEU A 238 -4.78 -9.20 2.11
CA LEU A 238 -6.24 -9.05 2.17
C LEU A 238 -6.90 -10.07 3.10
N ASN A 239 -6.44 -11.32 3.09
CA ASN A 239 -7.15 -12.44 3.69
C ASN A 239 -6.56 -12.94 5.02
N SER A 240 -5.25 -12.77 5.24
CA SER A 240 -4.59 -13.25 6.47
C SER A 240 -4.61 -12.23 7.62
N ILE A 241 -4.71 -12.71 8.86
CA ILE A 241 -4.55 -11.92 10.10
C ILE A 241 -3.13 -11.33 10.15
N SER A 242 -2.12 -12.13 9.79
CA SER A 242 -0.72 -11.70 9.83
C SER A 242 -0.43 -10.56 8.85
N GLY A 243 -0.93 -10.65 7.62
CA GLY A 243 -0.79 -9.64 6.58
C GLY A 243 -1.51 -8.34 6.92
N ARG A 244 -2.76 -8.43 7.39
CA ARG A 244 -3.49 -7.26 7.91
C ARG A 244 -2.76 -6.60 9.07
N SER A 245 -2.21 -7.39 9.99
CA SER A 245 -1.41 -6.90 11.12
C SER A 245 -0.10 -6.23 10.69
N TYR A 246 0.50 -6.62 9.57
CA TYR A 246 1.61 -5.86 8.98
C TYR A 246 1.17 -4.48 8.51
N LEU A 247 0.07 -4.41 7.78
CA LEU A 247 -0.44 -3.15 7.24
C LEU A 247 -0.88 -2.17 8.33
N PHE A 248 -1.49 -2.65 9.42
CA PHE A 248 -1.85 -1.81 10.56
C PHE A 248 -0.64 -1.19 11.29
N ARG A 249 0.57 -1.70 11.06
CA ARG A 249 1.83 -1.14 11.61
C ARG A 249 2.52 -0.18 10.64
N ARG A 250 1.94 0.08 9.47
CA ARG A 250 2.44 1.01 8.44
C ARG A 250 1.64 2.31 8.48
N ASP A 251 2.21 3.35 7.89
CA ASP A 251 1.50 4.61 7.70
C ASP A 251 0.30 4.40 6.76
N SER A 252 -0.68 5.30 6.85
CA SER A 252 -1.93 5.19 6.10
C SER A 252 -1.71 5.18 4.58
N ARG A 253 -0.75 5.94 4.05
CA ARG A 253 -0.48 5.95 2.59
C ARG A 253 -0.02 4.58 2.13
N SER A 254 1.03 4.04 2.73
CA SER A 254 1.55 2.70 2.40
C SER A 254 0.48 1.63 2.52
N ARG A 255 -0.32 1.67 3.60
CA ARG A 255 -1.41 0.72 3.84
C ARG A 255 -2.48 0.78 2.74
N LEU A 256 -2.92 1.98 2.36
CA LEU A 256 -3.94 2.17 1.33
C LEU A 256 -3.44 1.70 -0.05
N LEU A 257 -2.20 2.04 -0.42
CA LEU A 257 -1.60 1.61 -1.69
C LEU A 257 -1.49 0.08 -1.76
N VAL A 258 -1.00 -0.57 -0.71
CA VAL A 258 -0.89 -2.03 -0.69
C VAL A 258 -2.27 -2.68 -0.81
N ASN A 259 -3.28 -2.19 -0.08
CA ASN A 259 -4.65 -2.70 -0.21
C ASN A 259 -5.22 -2.51 -1.62
N TYR A 260 -5.04 -1.32 -2.20
CA TYR A 260 -5.52 -1.00 -3.54
C TYR A 260 -4.90 -1.93 -4.60
N TYR A 261 -3.57 -2.03 -4.65
CA TYR A 261 -2.92 -2.90 -5.64
C TYR A 261 -3.14 -4.38 -5.37
N ALA A 262 -3.32 -4.81 -4.11
CA ALA A 262 -3.72 -6.18 -3.81
C ALA A 262 -5.12 -6.51 -4.37
N ILE A 263 -6.08 -5.57 -4.26
CA ILE A 263 -7.41 -5.73 -4.87
C ILE A 263 -7.29 -5.86 -6.39
N LEU A 264 -6.46 -5.03 -7.03
CA LEU A 264 -6.25 -5.10 -8.47
C LEU A 264 -5.64 -6.45 -8.91
N LEU A 265 -4.64 -6.95 -8.18
CA LEU A 265 -4.02 -8.24 -8.47
C LEU A 265 -5.00 -9.41 -8.32
N VAL A 266 -5.87 -9.38 -7.30
CA VAL A 266 -6.96 -10.38 -7.17
C VAL A 266 -7.97 -10.25 -8.31
N ASN A 267 -8.25 -9.04 -8.80
CA ASN A 267 -9.09 -8.84 -9.99
C ASN A 267 -8.44 -9.40 -11.26
N GLU A 268 -7.12 -9.27 -11.44
CA GLU A 268 -6.41 -9.94 -12.56
C GLU A 268 -6.51 -11.46 -12.43
N ALA A 269 -6.24 -12.03 -11.25
CA ALA A 269 -6.41 -13.46 -11.01
C ALA A 269 -7.86 -13.93 -11.28
N ASN A 270 -8.87 -13.12 -10.95
CA ASN A 270 -10.27 -13.42 -11.29
C ASN A 270 -10.54 -13.43 -12.80
N LYS A 271 -9.90 -12.55 -13.58
CA LYS A 271 -10.05 -12.53 -15.04
C LYS A 271 -9.44 -13.78 -15.69
N GLU A 272 -8.33 -14.25 -15.12
CA GLU A 272 -7.62 -15.45 -15.59
C GLU A 272 -8.21 -16.76 -15.03
N GLY A 273 -9.14 -16.67 -14.07
CA GLY A 273 -9.73 -17.84 -13.42
C GLY A 273 -8.85 -18.48 -12.35
N ASP A 274 -7.79 -17.80 -11.89
CA ASP A 274 -6.79 -18.29 -10.92
C ASP A 274 -6.95 -17.68 -9.51
N ASN A 275 -8.17 -17.36 -9.08
CA ASN A 275 -8.43 -16.94 -7.70
C ASN A 275 -8.46 -18.15 -6.74
N ARG A 276 -7.29 -18.77 -6.53
CA ARG A 276 -7.10 -20.03 -5.78
C ARG A 276 -7.57 -19.98 -4.32
N TYR A 277 -7.55 -18.80 -3.70
CA TYR A 277 -8.00 -18.58 -2.33
C TYR A 277 -9.46 -18.17 -2.21
N GLY A 278 -10.20 -18.03 -3.33
CA GLY A 278 -11.60 -17.65 -3.32
C GLY A 278 -11.84 -16.28 -2.67
N ILE A 279 -10.91 -15.34 -2.85
CA ILE A 279 -10.99 -14.01 -2.22
C ILE A 279 -12.17 -13.25 -2.84
N ASP A 280 -13.15 -12.93 -1.99
CA ASP A 280 -14.35 -12.21 -2.43
C ASP A 280 -14.11 -10.69 -2.43
N LEU A 281 -13.95 -10.13 -3.63
CA LEU A 281 -13.75 -8.70 -3.81
C LEU A 281 -14.97 -7.85 -3.41
N ARG A 282 -16.18 -8.44 -3.35
CA ARG A 282 -17.40 -7.72 -2.97
C ARG A 282 -17.32 -7.15 -1.56
N ALA A 283 -16.67 -7.85 -0.63
CA ALA A 283 -16.50 -7.34 0.73
C ALA A 283 -15.33 -6.34 0.85
N LEU A 284 -14.34 -6.44 -0.05
CA LEU A 284 -13.08 -5.69 0.04
C LEU A 284 -13.15 -4.33 -0.66
N ILE A 285 -13.82 -4.24 -1.80
CA ILE A 285 -13.92 -3.01 -2.60
C ILE A 285 -14.63 -1.88 -1.83
N PRO A 286 -15.83 -2.07 -1.25
CA PRO A 286 -16.52 -0.99 -0.53
C PRO A 286 -15.72 -0.49 0.67
N ARG A 287 -15.01 -1.40 1.36
CA ARG A 287 -14.12 -1.02 2.46
C ARG A 287 -12.93 -0.18 1.98
N ALA A 288 -12.32 -0.57 0.86
CA ALA A 288 -11.21 0.21 0.29
C ALA A 288 -11.67 1.59 -0.19
N ILE A 289 -12.86 1.69 -0.77
CA ILE A 289 -13.50 2.96 -1.14
C ILE A 289 -13.66 3.83 0.11
N ASP A 290 -14.33 3.33 1.15
CA ASP A 290 -14.58 4.05 2.40
C ASP A 290 -13.26 4.55 3.04
N GLU A 291 -12.24 3.69 3.10
CA GLU A 291 -10.93 4.06 3.66
C GLU A 291 -10.20 5.13 2.82
N ILE A 292 -10.34 5.13 1.49
CA ILE A 292 -9.73 6.12 0.59
C ILE A 292 -10.51 7.43 0.60
N GLU A 293 -11.85 7.40 0.58
CA GLU A 293 -12.73 8.57 0.66
C GLU A 293 -12.46 9.41 1.91
N HIS A 294 -12.21 8.76 3.05
CA HIS A 294 -11.92 9.43 4.31
C HIS A 294 -10.43 9.75 4.51
N SER A 295 -9.58 9.46 3.52
CA SER A 295 -8.14 9.74 3.57
C SER A 295 -7.79 11.03 2.82
N ASN A 296 -6.83 11.76 3.40
CA ASN A 296 -6.14 12.90 2.75
C ASN A 296 -4.66 12.58 2.45
N GLN A 297 -4.29 11.29 2.49
CA GLN A 297 -2.90 10.86 2.38
C GLN A 297 -2.47 10.53 0.95
N LEU A 298 -3.40 10.40 0.00
CA LEU A 298 -3.13 10.00 -1.38
C LEU A 298 -3.21 11.20 -2.33
N ILE A 299 -2.18 11.36 -3.17
CA ILE A 299 -2.10 12.39 -4.21
C ILE A 299 -3.09 12.08 -5.33
N TYR A 300 -3.19 10.80 -5.74
CA TYR A 300 -4.08 10.37 -6.83
C TYR A 300 -5.39 9.75 -6.34
N LYS A 301 -5.90 10.24 -5.21
CA LYS A 301 -7.13 9.76 -4.57
C LYS A 301 -8.28 9.49 -5.56
N GLU A 302 -8.62 10.48 -6.38
CA GLU A 302 -9.75 10.38 -7.32
C GLU A 302 -9.54 9.25 -8.34
N LYS A 303 -8.33 9.10 -8.88
CA LYS A 303 -7.99 8.01 -9.81
C LYS A 303 -8.18 6.63 -9.18
N TYR A 304 -7.82 6.49 -7.90
CA TYR A 304 -8.00 5.24 -7.18
C TYR A 304 -9.49 4.95 -6.95
N LEU A 305 -10.28 5.96 -6.55
CA LEU A 305 -11.72 5.84 -6.36
C LEU A 305 -12.43 5.49 -7.66
N ASP A 306 -12.14 6.18 -8.77
CA ASP A 306 -12.70 5.89 -10.09
C ASP A 306 -12.49 4.41 -10.48
N THR A 307 -11.27 3.90 -10.25
CA THR A 307 -10.95 2.49 -10.52
C THR A 307 -11.76 1.55 -9.63
N LEU A 308 -11.87 1.85 -8.34
CA LEU A 308 -12.58 1.01 -7.37
C LEU A 308 -14.09 1.02 -7.61
N TYR A 309 -14.69 2.15 -7.95
CA TYR A 309 -16.11 2.21 -8.33
C TYR A 309 -16.39 1.42 -9.61
N GLY A 310 -15.52 1.51 -10.63
CA GLY A 310 -15.63 0.66 -11.81
C GLY A 310 -15.54 -0.84 -11.50
N LEU A 311 -14.70 -1.22 -10.53
CA LEU A 311 -14.69 -2.60 -10.02
C LEU A 311 -15.95 -2.95 -9.23
N MET A 312 -16.50 -2.02 -8.45
CA MET A 312 -17.73 -2.24 -7.68
C MET A 312 -18.93 -2.54 -8.60
N GLU A 313 -19.03 -1.86 -9.75
CA GLU A 313 -20.04 -2.15 -10.77
C GLU A 313 -19.87 -3.54 -11.37
N LYS A 314 -18.62 -3.97 -11.60
CA LYS A 314 -18.29 -5.32 -12.09
C LYS A 314 -18.63 -6.42 -11.08
N TYR A 315 -18.55 -6.13 -9.78
CA TYR A 315 -18.81 -7.06 -8.69
C TYR A 315 -20.00 -6.61 -7.83
N PRO A 316 -21.24 -6.62 -8.37
CA PRO A 316 -22.40 -6.14 -7.64
C PRO A 316 -22.67 -7.02 -6.41
N GLN A 317 -23.06 -6.39 -5.31
CA GLN A 317 -23.60 -7.11 -4.15
C GLN A 317 -24.88 -7.83 -4.58
N LYS A 318 -25.04 -9.09 -4.19
CA LYS A 318 -26.36 -9.71 -4.27
C LYS A 318 -27.25 -9.00 -3.26
N SER A 319 -28.28 -8.30 -3.72
CA SER A 319 -29.33 -7.81 -2.82
C SER A 319 -29.95 -9.03 -2.14
N THR A 320 -29.99 -9.00 -0.81
CA THR A 320 -30.64 -10.06 -0.04
C THR A 320 -32.13 -9.93 -0.32
N ILE A 321 -32.68 -10.83 -1.15
CA ILE A 321 -34.14 -10.93 -1.32
C ILE A 321 -34.71 -11.28 0.06
N SER A 322 -35.33 -10.29 0.71
CA SER A 322 -36.00 -10.48 1.97
C SER A 322 -37.12 -11.52 1.79
N ARG A 323 -37.32 -12.37 2.80
CA ARG A 323 -38.25 -13.51 2.80
C ARG A 323 -39.74 -13.10 2.72
N SER A 324 -40.03 -11.84 2.42
CA SER A 324 -41.36 -11.25 2.23
C SER A 324 -41.81 -11.17 0.77
N GLY A 325 -40.98 -11.55 -0.21
CA GLY A 325 -41.35 -11.45 -1.64
C GLY A 325 -41.53 -10.01 -2.13
N VAL A 326 -41.12 -9.02 -1.33
CA VAL A 326 -41.05 -7.62 -1.70
C VAL A 326 -39.58 -7.30 -1.96
N PRO A 327 -39.21 -6.79 -3.15
CA PRO A 327 -37.87 -6.28 -3.40
C PRO A 327 -37.55 -5.22 -2.34
N ASP A 328 -36.50 -5.47 -1.56
CA ASP A 328 -35.95 -4.48 -0.66
C ASP A 328 -35.19 -3.46 -1.52
N ASP A 329 -35.86 -2.34 -1.81
CA ASP A 329 -35.30 -1.21 -2.57
C ASP A 329 -34.33 -0.36 -1.72
N SER A 330 -33.99 -0.81 -0.50
CA SER A 330 -32.95 -0.21 0.33
C SER A 330 -31.56 -0.79 0.04
N GLY A 331 -31.22 -0.91 -1.25
CA GLY A 331 -29.81 -0.94 -1.64
C GLY A 331 -29.11 0.31 -1.07
N PRO A 332 -27.83 0.23 -0.66
CA PRO A 332 -27.13 1.41 -0.18
C PRO A 332 -27.19 2.50 -1.26
N GLU A 333 -27.92 3.57 -0.95
CA GLU A 333 -28.08 4.75 -1.80
C GLU A 333 -26.76 5.52 -1.78
N TRP A 334 -25.81 5.07 -2.60
CA TRP A 334 -24.56 5.77 -2.80
C TRP A 334 -24.86 7.03 -3.61
N LYS A 335 -24.87 8.18 -2.93
CA LYS A 335 -24.88 9.48 -3.59
C LYS A 335 -23.66 9.54 -4.51
N LYS A 336 -23.90 9.44 -5.82
CA LYS A 336 -22.89 9.80 -6.82
C LYS A 336 -22.41 11.20 -6.47
N ALA A 337 -21.14 11.36 -6.11
CA ALA A 337 -20.55 12.68 -6.03
C ALA A 337 -20.60 13.27 -7.44
N ASP A 338 -21.25 14.43 -7.59
CA ASP A 338 -21.30 15.11 -8.87
C ASP A 338 -19.87 15.41 -9.36
N PRO A 339 -19.54 15.12 -10.62
CA PRO A 339 -18.22 15.39 -11.15
C PRO A 339 -17.92 16.89 -11.07
N PRO A 340 -16.67 17.30 -10.75
CA PRO A 340 -16.34 18.70 -10.62
C PRO A 340 -16.51 19.42 -11.97
N VAL A 341 -17.45 20.36 -12.00
CA VAL A 341 -17.66 21.28 -13.12
C VAL A 341 -16.40 22.11 -13.32
N ARG A 342 -15.64 21.82 -14.38
CA ARG A 342 -14.53 22.68 -14.82
C ARG A 342 -15.12 24.01 -15.29
N LYS A 343 -14.96 25.07 -14.50
CA LYS A 343 -15.10 26.44 -14.98
C LYS A 343 -13.97 26.70 -15.98
N ALA A 344 -14.32 26.87 -17.25
CA ALA A 344 -13.42 27.40 -18.27
C ALA A 344 -12.99 28.81 -17.86
N GLY A 345 -11.78 28.94 -17.33
CA GLY A 345 -11.12 30.24 -17.14
C GLY A 345 -10.69 30.77 -18.50
N SER A 346 -11.36 31.84 -18.93
CA SER A 346 -10.99 32.64 -20.10
C SER A 346 -9.57 33.18 -19.94
N LEU A 347 -8.70 32.88 -20.92
CA LEU A 347 -7.43 33.58 -21.12
C LEU A 347 -7.72 35.04 -21.51
N HIS A 348 -7.34 35.99 -20.66
CA HIS A 348 -7.10 37.36 -21.11
C HIS A 348 -5.69 37.46 -21.69
N GLN A 349 -5.62 37.77 -22.99
CA GLN A 349 -4.52 38.52 -23.57
C GLN A 349 -4.77 40.01 -23.36
N GLY A 350 -3.73 40.74 -22.94
CA GLY A 350 -3.71 42.18 -22.72
C GLY A 350 -2.38 42.58 -22.09
#